data_AF-A0A522PDE2-F1
#
_entry.id   AF-A0A522PDE2-F1
#
_cell.length_a   1.000
_cell.length_b   1.000
_cell.length_c   1.000
_cell.angle_alpha   90.00
_cell.angle_beta   90.00
_cell.angle_gamma   90.00
#
_symmetry.space_group_name_H-M   'P 1'
#
loop_
_entity.id
_entity.type
_entity.pdbx_description
1 polymer ?
#
loop_
_entity_poly.entity_id
_entity_poly.type
_entity_poly.pdbx_seq_one_letter_code
_entity_poly.pdbx_strand_id
1 'polypeptide(L)'
;PESGPGADIARPGRRAGRPGIRHVRARAARPPGPPEVGRRPGAIVTVRYAVSGRRATVMIDRPEVLNALDRATLDGLALRFGEAANDDRVGVVVLTGAGERAFCTGADLTEQEVFLDRPNDYWAWMGHFIAAIEAIRGCPKPVVARLNGMVVGGGNELNLACDLAVMADDTYIRHVGPSRGSLPAGGATQWLPIVVGDRRAREIILLDREVSAATALDWGWVNRVVPRSELDAAVDDLCAELLAKMPEIVRATKAQLDFWKDLSWSLTIRHARDWLTLHAGSAEVREGLAAFRDKRPVDHEGLRATLASPAPDEAAAASRHEGREPHHLDASHASHRQPGDRHCPFCGRGPLPPDTVYCGYCGKPQLGA
;
A
#
# COMPACT_ATOMS: atom_id res chain seq x y z
N PRO A 1 -47.76 66.40 -35.86
CA PRO A 1 -46.46 67.09 -36.06
C PRO A 1 -45.33 66.31 -35.38
N GLU A 2 -44.36 65.67 -36.01
CA GLU A 2 -43.80 65.58 -37.37
C GLU A 2 -43.03 64.23 -37.37
N SER A 3 -43.39 63.24 -38.20
CA SER A 3 -42.82 62.91 -39.51
C SER A 3 -41.30 62.67 -39.56
N GLY A 4 -40.92 61.42 -39.87
CA GLY A 4 -39.60 61.05 -40.40
C GLY A 4 -39.48 59.54 -40.63
N PRO A 5 -38.86 59.05 -41.73
CA PRO A 5 -39.58 58.20 -42.69
C PRO A 5 -39.13 56.73 -42.77
N GLY A 6 -40.01 55.93 -43.38
CA GLY A 6 -39.81 54.52 -43.69
C GLY A 6 -38.80 54.24 -44.81
N ALA A 7 -38.39 52.98 -44.88
CA ALA A 7 -37.74 52.39 -46.03
C ALA A 7 -38.37 51.01 -46.30
N ASP A 8 -39.05 50.97 -47.44
CA ASP A 8 -39.64 49.84 -48.12
C ASP A 8 -38.52 48.89 -48.60
N ILE A 9 -38.58 47.59 -48.27
CA ILE A 9 -37.66 46.61 -48.84
C ILE A 9 -38.46 45.48 -49.49
N ALA A 10 -38.36 45.51 -50.82
CA ALA A 10 -38.98 44.62 -51.78
C ALA A 10 -38.70 43.14 -51.54
N ARG A 11 -39.70 42.31 -51.86
CA ARG A 11 -39.58 40.85 -52.02
C ARG A 11 -38.69 40.50 -53.21
N PRO A 12 -37.69 39.60 -53.06
CA PRO A 12 -37.11 38.92 -54.19
C PRO A 12 -37.64 37.48 -54.34
N GLY A 13 -38.19 37.24 -55.52
CA GLY A 13 -38.07 36.06 -56.37
C GLY A 13 -37.75 34.69 -55.76
N ARG A 14 -38.65 33.74 -56.05
CA ARG A 14 -38.41 32.29 -56.05
C ARG A 14 -37.07 31.96 -56.73
N ARG A 15 -36.17 31.28 -56.01
CA ARG A 15 -35.06 30.52 -56.60
C ARG A 15 -35.08 29.09 -56.11
N ALA A 16 -34.68 28.23 -57.04
CA ALA A 16 -34.82 26.79 -57.08
C ALA A 16 -34.08 26.06 -55.94
N GLY A 17 -34.54 24.82 -55.71
CA GLY A 17 -34.22 24.02 -54.52
C GLY A 17 -32.75 23.68 -54.32
N ARG A 18 -32.38 23.63 -53.04
CA ARG A 18 -31.22 22.89 -52.52
C ARG A 18 -31.76 21.68 -51.74
N PRO A 19 -31.18 20.48 -51.89
CA PRO A 19 -31.66 19.29 -51.20
C PRO A 19 -31.43 19.43 -49.70
N GLY A 20 -32.50 19.14 -48.93
CA GLY A 20 -32.48 19.22 -47.47
C GLY A 20 -31.48 18.25 -46.85
N ILE A 21 -30.63 18.77 -45.97
CA ILE A 21 -29.80 17.96 -45.09
C ILE A 21 -30.72 17.33 -44.05
N ARG A 22 -30.99 16.02 -44.18
CA ARG A 22 -31.67 15.25 -43.14
C ARG A 22 -30.75 15.20 -41.92
N HIS A 23 -31.15 15.81 -40.81
CA HIS A 23 -30.57 15.50 -39.51
C HIS A 23 -30.91 14.05 -39.14
N VAL A 24 -29.98 13.14 -39.43
CA VAL A 24 -30.01 11.79 -38.87
C VAL A 24 -29.64 11.95 -37.40
N ARG A 25 -30.62 11.83 -36.49
CA ARG A 25 -30.33 11.56 -35.08
C ARG A 25 -29.67 10.18 -35.01
N ALA A 26 -28.35 10.16 -34.98
CA ALA A 26 -27.62 8.97 -34.59
C ALA A 26 -28.06 8.62 -33.17
N ARG A 27 -28.71 7.46 -32.99
CA ARG A 27 -28.83 6.84 -31.67
C ARG A 27 -27.40 6.59 -31.22
N ALA A 28 -26.91 7.36 -30.25
CA ALA A 28 -25.66 7.06 -29.58
C ALA A 28 -25.77 5.63 -29.03
N ALA A 29 -24.95 4.72 -29.56
CA ALA A 29 -24.84 3.39 -29.02
C ALA A 29 -24.37 3.51 -27.55
N ARG A 30 -25.06 2.81 -26.64
CA ARG A 30 -24.65 2.67 -25.25
C ARG A 30 -23.20 2.13 -25.26
N PRO A 31 -22.26 2.72 -24.50
CA PRO A 31 -20.91 2.19 -24.44
C PRO A 31 -20.97 0.71 -24.01
N PRO A 32 -20.12 -0.16 -24.56
CA PRO A 32 -20.06 -1.54 -24.12
C PRO A 32 -19.81 -1.56 -22.61
N GLY A 33 -20.58 -2.38 -21.89
CA GLY A 33 -20.35 -2.61 -20.47
C GLY A 33 -18.93 -3.16 -20.25
N PRO A 34 -18.43 -3.11 -19.00
CA PRO A 34 -17.12 -3.69 -18.68
C PRO A 34 -17.07 -5.15 -19.18
N PRO A 35 -15.92 -5.63 -19.67
CA PRO A 35 -15.79 -6.99 -20.14
C PRO A 35 -16.23 -7.94 -19.03
N GLU A 36 -17.19 -8.82 -19.33
CA GLU A 36 -17.53 -9.93 -18.44
C GLU A 36 -16.27 -10.78 -18.27
N VAL A 37 -15.58 -10.61 -17.14
CA VAL A 37 -14.53 -11.52 -16.72
C VAL A 37 -15.22 -12.87 -16.48
N GLY A 38 -15.03 -13.78 -17.43
CA GLY A 38 -15.66 -15.10 -17.43
C GLY A 38 -15.56 -15.74 -16.05
N ARG A 39 -16.71 -16.00 -15.43
CA ARG A 39 -16.81 -16.73 -14.18
C ARG A 39 -16.19 -18.11 -14.42
N ARG A 40 -14.99 -18.35 -13.88
CA ARG A 40 -14.39 -19.69 -13.90
C ARG A 40 -15.31 -20.62 -13.09
N PRO A 41 -15.88 -21.68 -13.69
CA PRO A 41 -16.67 -22.66 -12.93
C PRO A 41 -15.79 -23.26 -11.83
N GLY A 42 -16.20 -23.12 -10.57
CA GLY A 42 -15.46 -23.64 -9.40
C GLY A 42 -14.64 -22.63 -8.59
N ALA A 43 -14.66 -21.33 -8.94
CA ALA A 43 -14.02 -20.31 -8.11
C ALA A 43 -14.77 -20.17 -6.75
N ILE A 44 -14.08 -20.47 -5.65
CA ILE A 44 -14.56 -20.19 -4.29
C ILE A 44 -14.82 -18.68 -4.20
N VAL A 45 -16.04 -18.30 -3.84
CA VAL A 45 -16.40 -16.90 -3.64
C VAL A 45 -15.86 -16.47 -2.29
N THR A 46 -14.68 -15.85 -2.28
CA THR A 46 -14.02 -15.36 -1.05
C THR A 46 -14.50 -13.96 -0.65
N VAL A 47 -15.23 -13.26 -1.53
CA VAL A 47 -15.85 -11.95 -1.25
C VAL A 47 -17.28 -11.94 -1.76
N ARG A 48 -18.24 -11.85 -0.82
CA ARG A 48 -19.67 -11.71 -1.10
C ARG A 48 -20.07 -10.27 -1.35
N TYR A 49 -21.10 -10.08 -2.18
CA TYR A 49 -21.68 -8.78 -2.48
C TYR A 49 -23.20 -8.87 -2.47
N ALA A 50 -23.83 -7.95 -1.74
CA ALA A 50 -25.27 -7.85 -1.65
C ALA A 50 -25.69 -6.38 -1.63
N VAL A 51 -26.83 -6.07 -2.25
CA VAL A 51 -27.43 -4.73 -2.21
C VAL A 51 -28.78 -4.82 -1.51
N SER A 52 -28.99 -3.98 -0.50
CA SER A 52 -30.27 -3.80 0.19
C SER A 52 -30.62 -2.31 0.22
N GLY A 53 -31.75 -1.93 -0.35
CA GLY A 53 -32.08 -0.53 -0.59
C GLY A 53 -31.01 0.16 -1.45
N ARG A 54 -30.34 1.18 -0.88
CA ARG A 54 -29.21 1.88 -1.50
C ARG A 54 -27.85 1.54 -0.89
N ARG A 55 -27.79 0.56 0.02
CA ARG A 55 -26.58 0.10 0.70
C ARG A 55 -26.05 -1.15 0.00
N ALA A 56 -24.82 -1.08 -0.50
CA ALA A 56 -24.07 -2.28 -0.89
C ALA A 56 -23.26 -2.79 0.30
N THR A 57 -23.21 -4.10 0.50
CA THR A 57 -22.33 -4.76 1.46
C THR A 57 -21.32 -5.61 0.71
N VAL A 58 -20.04 -5.26 0.84
CA VAL A 58 -18.89 -6.05 0.39
C VAL A 58 -18.37 -6.80 1.62
N MET A 59 -18.38 -8.13 1.59
CA MET A 59 -18.02 -8.94 2.75
C MET A 59 -16.92 -9.94 2.40
N ILE A 60 -15.81 -9.89 3.14
CA ILE A 60 -14.77 -10.92 3.07
C ILE A 60 -15.33 -12.18 3.74
N ASP A 61 -15.33 -13.30 3.05
CA ASP A 61 -16.01 -14.54 3.45
C ASP A 61 -15.03 -15.70 3.54
N ARG A 62 -14.05 -15.56 4.44
CA ARG A 62 -13.08 -16.60 4.80
C ARG A 62 -12.95 -16.75 6.33
N PRO A 63 -14.07 -16.90 7.07
CA PRO A 63 -14.05 -16.85 8.54
C PRO A 63 -13.19 -17.95 9.18
N GLU A 64 -13.00 -19.07 8.51
CA GLU A 64 -12.16 -20.21 8.93
C GLU A 64 -10.68 -19.84 9.07
N VAL A 65 -10.20 -18.86 8.30
CA VAL A 65 -8.85 -18.28 8.40
C VAL A 65 -8.89 -16.82 8.85
N LEU A 66 -9.92 -16.45 9.62
CA LEU A 66 -10.07 -15.10 10.19
C LEU A 66 -10.11 -13.98 9.13
N ASN A 67 -10.70 -14.28 7.97
CA ASN A 67 -10.83 -13.34 6.85
C ASN A 67 -9.46 -12.82 6.36
N ALA A 68 -8.42 -13.66 6.43
CA ALA A 68 -7.11 -13.35 5.87
C ALA A 68 -7.17 -13.17 4.35
N LEU A 69 -6.28 -12.31 3.84
CA LEU A 69 -6.22 -11.87 2.46
C LEU A 69 -5.29 -12.78 1.66
N ASP A 70 -5.88 -13.61 0.81
CA ASP A 70 -5.18 -14.27 -0.27
C ASP A 70 -5.38 -13.49 -1.60
N ARG A 71 -4.66 -13.87 -2.66
CA ARG A 71 -4.84 -13.27 -3.99
C ARG A 71 -6.30 -13.27 -4.46
N ALA A 72 -7.04 -14.36 -4.26
CA ALA A 72 -8.42 -14.48 -4.71
C ALA A 72 -9.34 -13.47 -3.99
N THR A 73 -9.13 -13.27 -2.70
CA THR A 73 -9.84 -12.29 -1.87
C THR A 73 -9.51 -10.87 -2.32
N LEU A 74 -8.25 -10.57 -2.62
CA LEU A 74 -7.84 -9.25 -3.11
C LEU A 74 -8.46 -8.93 -4.48
N ASP A 75 -8.40 -9.87 -5.42
CA ASP A 75 -9.08 -9.76 -6.72
C ASP A 75 -10.61 -9.59 -6.54
N GLY A 76 -11.19 -10.33 -5.60
CA GLY A 76 -12.60 -10.24 -5.23
C GLY A 76 -12.98 -8.86 -4.70
N LEU A 77 -12.18 -8.28 -3.80
CA LEU A 77 -12.41 -6.94 -3.26
C LEU A 77 -12.39 -5.89 -4.38
N ALA A 78 -11.34 -5.88 -5.21
CA ALA A 78 -11.23 -4.94 -6.31
C ALA A 78 -12.44 -5.02 -7.26
N LEU A 79 -12.86 -6.25 -7.59
CA LEU A 79 -14.01 -6.50 -8.45
C LEU A 79 -15.33 -6.00 -7.82
N ARG A 80 -15.60 -6.33 -6.55
CA ARG A 80 -16.85 -5.95 -5.86
C ARG A 80 -16.95 -4.44 -5.63
N PHE A 81 -15.84 -3.77 -5.33
CA PHE A 81 -15.81 -2.31 -5.24
C PHE A 81 -16.00 -1.66 -6.62
N GLY A 82 -15.48 -2.25 -7.70
CA GLY A 82 -15.76 -1.83 -9.06
C GLY A 82 -17.25 -1.95 -9.42
N GLU A 83 -17.91 -3.05 -9.06
CA GLU A 83 -19.35 -3.22 -9.22
C GLU A 83 -20.13 -2.16 -8.41
N ALA A 84 -19.78 -1.97 -7.14
CA ALA A 84 -20.41 -1.00 -6.26
C ALA A 84 -20.24 0.44 -6.78
N ALA A 85 -19.08 0.80 -7.32
CA ALA A 85 -18.80 2.12 -7.88
C ALA A 85 -19.71 2.44 -9.08
N ASN A 86 -19.97 1.45 -9.94
CA ASN A 86 -20.70 1.63 -11.20
C ASN A 86 -22.22 1.34 -11.11
N ASP A 87 -22.74 0.86 -9.99
CA ASP A 87 -24.18 0.59 -9.81
C ASP A 87 -24.93 1.82 -9.27
N ASP A 88 -25.62 2.57 -10.13
CA ASP A 88 -26.38 3.78 -9.76
C ASP A 88 -27.46 3.58 -8.67
N ARG A 89 -27.82 2.33 -8.36
CA ARG A 89 -28.74 2.02 -7.24
C ARG A 89 -28.04 2.14 -5.88
N VAL A 90 -26.73 1.95 -5.84
CA VAL A 90 -25.92 2.03 -4.61
C VAL A 90 -25.56 3.48 -4.33
N GLY A 91 -25.82 3.95 -3.12
CA GLY A 91 -25.43 5.27 -2.61
C GLY A 91 -24.38 5.23 -1.50
N VAL A 92 -24.23 4.09 -0.81
CA VAL A 92 -23.24 3.87 0.26
C VAL A 92 -22.77 2.42 0.22
N VAL A 93 -21.50 2.18 0.54
CA VAL A 93 -20.88 0.85 0.59
C VAL A 93 -20.46 0.55 2.02
N VAL A 94 -20.71 -0.68 2.48
CA VAL A 94 -20.22 -1.21 3.76
C VAL A 94 -19.22 -2.31 3.47
N LEU A 95 -18.03 -2.23 4.08
CA LEU A 95 -17.03 -3.30 4.10
C LEU A 95 -17.07 -4.00 5.46
N THR A 96 -17.13 -5.34 5.46
CA THR A 96 -17.12 -6.15 6.70
C THR A 96 -16.41 -7.49 6.49
N GLY A 97 -16.04 -8.18 7.57
CA GLY A 97 -15.70 -9.60 7.55
C GLY A 97 -16.92 -10.47 7.88
N ALA A 98 -16.94 -11.70 7.38
CA ALA A 98 -17.91 -12.71 7.77
C ALA A 98 -17.62 -13.23 9.19
N GLY A 99 -18.69 -13.59 9.91
CA GLY A 99 -18.62 -14.07 11.30
C GLY A 99 -18.38 -12.95 12.31
N GLU A 100 -17.94 -13.31 13.51
CA GLU A 100 -17.77 -12.39 14.65
C GLU A 100 -16.33 -12.28 15.13
N ARG A 101 -15.46 -13.21 14.72
CA ARG A 101 -14.08 -13.31 15.24
C ARG A 101 -13.16 -12.26 14.62
N ALA A 102 -13.31 -11.97 13.33
CA ALA A 102 -12.43 -11.09 12.60
C ALA A 102 -13.19 -10.24 11.58
N PHE A 103 -12.79 -8.97 11.49
CA PHE A 103 -13.02 -8.19 10.30
C PHE A 103 -12.07 -8.67 9.19
N CYS A 104 -10.76 -8.62 9.46
CA CYS A 104 -9.69 -9.12 8.61
C CYS A 104 -8.38 -9.13 9.40
N THR A 105 -7.61 -10.21 9.29
CA THR A 105 -6.32 -10.34 9.99
C THR A 105 -5.08 -10.08 9.13
N GLY A 106 -5.26 -9.50 7.94
CA GLY A 106 -4.16 -9.17 7.03
C GLY A 106 -3.83 -10.32 6.09
N ALA A 107 -2.57 -10.40 5.64
CA ALA A 107 -2.15 -11.38 4.64
C ALA A 107 -2.31 -12.83 5.11
N ASP A 108 -2.73 -13.72 4.20
CA ASP A 108 -2.74 -15.16 4.44
C ASP A 108 -1.30 -15.69 4.47
N LEU A 109 -0.81 -16.03 5.67
CA LEU A 109 0.58 -16.44 5.87
C LEU A 109 0.95 -17.73 5.14
N THR A 110 -0.02 -18.57 4.79
CA THR A 110 0.21 -19.77 3.96
C THR A 110 0.63 -19.38 2.55
N GLU A 111 0.01 -18.34 1.98
CA GLU A 111 0.39 -17.81 0.67
C GLU A 111 1.74 -17.07 0.77
N GLN A 112 2.01 -16.38 1.88
CA GLN A 112 3.28 -15.68 2.11
C GLN A 112 4.49 -16.62 2.19
N GLU A 113 4.33 -17.85 2.70
CA GLU A 113 5.44 -18.84 2.72
C GLU A 113 5.97 -19.16 1.32
N VAL A 114 5.11 -19.16 0.29
CA VAL A 114 5.52 -19.40 -1.11
C VAL A 114 6.48 -18.33 -1.61
N PHE A 115 6.38 -17.12 -1.08
CA PHE A 115 7.13 -15.96 -1.54
C PHE A 115 8.57 -15.92 -1.07
N LEU A 116 8.92 -16.70 -0.03
CA LEU A 116 10.27 -16.81 0.50
C LEU A 116 11.29 -17.20 -0.58
N ASP A 117 10.88 -18.08 -1.49
CA ASP A 117 11.73 -18.61 -2.56
C ASP A 117 11.36 -18.07 -3.94
N ARG A 118 10.26 -17.31 -4.03
CA ARG A 118 9.78 -16.65 -5.25
C ARG A 118 9.38 -15.20 -4.99
N PRO A 119 10.32 -14.29 -4.70
CA PRO A 119 10.01 -12.90 -4.34
C PRO A 119 9.15 -12.16 -5.37
N ASN A 120 9.33 -12.42 -6.67
CA ASN A 120 8.50 -11.83 -7.73
C ASN A 120 7.01 -12.16 -7.60
N ASP A 121 6.66 -13.29 -6.98
CA ASP A 121 5.27 -13.63 -6.70
C ASP A 121 4.71 -12.74 -5.58
N TYR A 122 5.54 -12.31 -4.62
CA TYR A 122 5.15 -11.29 -3.64
C TYR A 122 4.92 -9.93 -4.29
N TRP A 123 5.77 -9.55 -5.25
CA TRP A 123 5.58 -8.32 -6.00
C TRP A 123 4.22 -8.29 -6.71
N ALA A 124 3.86 -9.42 -7.34
CA ALA A 124 2.55 -9.57 -7.97
C ALA A 124 1.41 -9.53 -6.95
N TRP A 125 1.54 -10.24 -5.83
CA TRP A 125 0.57 -10.23 -4.73
C TRP A 125 0.33 -8.83 -4.18
N MET A 126 1.39 -8.05 -3.95
CA MET A 126 1.27 -6.65 -3.53
C MET A 126 0.60 -5.78 -4.59
N GLY A 127 0.72 -6.10 -5.88
CA GLY A 127 -0.06 -5.48 -6.95
C GLY A 127 -1.57 -5.69 -6.77
N HIS A 128 -1.99 -6.90 -6.42
CA HIS A 128 -3.39 -7.22 -6.10
C HIS A 128 -3.85 -6.50 -4.83
N PHE A 129 -2.99 -6.41 -3.82
CA PHE A 129 -3.27 -5.71 -2.57
C PHE A 129 -3.48 -4.20 -2.81
N ILE A 130 -2.59 -3.58 -3.59
CA ILE A 130 -2.69 -2.18 -4.02
C ILE A 130 -4.01 -1.95 -4.77
N ALA A 131 -4.34 -2.81 -5.73
CA ALA A 131 -5.56 -2.69 -6.51
C ALA A 131 -6.82 -2.76 -5.63
N ALA A 132 -6.84 -3.61 -4.61
CA ALA A 132 -7.94 -3.68 -3.64
C ALA A 132 -8.07 -2.39 -2.82
N ILE A 133 -6.97 -1.87 -2.28
CA ILE A 133 -6.95 -0.60 -1.53
C ILE A 133 -7.39 0.58 -2.43
N GLU A 134 -6.87 0.66 -3.65
CA GLU A 134 -7.22 1.70 -4.61
C GLU A 134 -8.69 1.62 -5.04
N ALA A 135 -9.26 0.41 -5.17
CA ALA A 135 -10.69 0.25 -5.46
C ALA A 135 -11.59 0.74 -4.32
N ILE A 136 -11.17 0.54 -3.06
CA ILE A 136 -11.88 1.06 -1.88
C ILE A 136 -11.84 2.58 -1.86
N ARG A 137 -10.63 3.16 -1.95
CA ARG A 137 -10.41 4.60 -1.86
C ARG A 137 -11.01 5.34 -3.04
N GLY A 138 -10.80 4.80 -4.25
CA GLY A 138 -11.35 5.33 -5.50
C GLY A 138 -12.84 5.11 -5.68
N CYS A 139 -13.53 4.43 -4.75
CA CYS A 139 -14.97 4.30 -4.80
C CYS A 139 -15.63 5.69 -4.70
N PRO A 140 -16.44 6.13 -5.68
CA PRO A 140 -17.05 7.46 -5.69
C PRO A 140 -18.16 7.63 -4.65
N LYS A 141 -18.45 6.60 -3.87
CA LYS A 141 -19.50 6.52 -2.87
C LYS A 141 -18.84 6.39 -1.50
N PRO A 142 -19.48 6.90 -0.42
CA PRO A 142 -18.97 6.69 0.93
C PRO A 142 -18.81 5.20 1.25
N VAL A 143 -17.69 4.85 1.86
CA VAL A 143 -17.36 3.50 2.31
C VAL A 143 -17.26 3.50 3.82
N VAL A 144 -18.12 2.70 4.46
CA VAL A 144 -18.15 2.50 5.91
C VAL A 144 -17.54 1.14 6.25
N ALA A 145 -16.50 1.11 7.07
CA ALA A 145 -16.00 -0.11 7.67
C ALA A 145 -16.89 -0.52 8.85
N ARG A 146 -17.46 -1.72 8.79
CA ARG A 146 -18.14 -2.38 9.90
C ARG A 146 -17.17 -3.36 10.54
N LEU A 147 -16.55 -2.95 11.65
CA LEU A 147 -15.49 -3.69 12.33
C LEU A 147 -16.10 -4.65 13.35
N ASN A 148 -16.38 -5.86 12.90
CA ASN A 148 -17.10 -6.91 13.63
C ASN A 148 -16.22 -7.81 14.52
N GLY A 149 -14.90 -7.68 14.44
CA GLY A 149 -13.94 -8.54 15.14
C GLY A 149 -12.52 -7.99 15.05
N MET A 150 -11.52 -8.86 15.22
CA MET A 150 -10.10 -8.52 15.05
C MET A 150 -9.83 -7.72 13.76
N VAL A 151 -9.11 -6.61 13.88
CA VAL A 151 -8.65 -5.75 12.78
C VAL A 151 -7.13 -5.70 12.80
N VAL A 152 -6.46 -6.56 12.02
CA VAL A 152 -5.01 -6.78 12.16
C VAL A 152 -4.25 -6.58 10.85
N GLY A 153 -3.12 -5.87 10.91
CA GLY A 153 -2.19 -5.72 9.77
C GLY A 153 -2.88 -5.15 8.54
N GLY A 154 -2.86 -5.90 7.44
CA GLY A 154 -3.57 -5.53 6.20
C GLY A 154 -5.08 -5.31 6.39
N GLY A 155 -5.71 -5.94 7.39
CA GLY A 155 -7.08 -5.65 7.76
C GLY A 155 -7.28 -4.22 8.27
N ASN A 156 -6.32 -3.69 9.03
CA ASN A 156 -6.37 -2.28 9.41
C ASN A 156 -6.06 -1.35 8.21
N GLU A 157 -5.27 -1.79 7.24
CA GLU A 157 -5.05 -1.02 6.01
C GLU A 157 -6.33 -0.90 5.17
N LEU A 158 -7.14 -1.97 5.11
CA LEU A 158 -8.50 -1.90 4.54
C LEU A 158 -9.42 -0.95 5.33
N ASN A 159 -9.34 -0.97 6.67
CA ASN A 159 -10.07 -0.04 7.53
C ASN A 159 -9.69 1.42 7.25
N LEU A 160 -8.39 1.74 7.21
CA LEU A 160 -7.90 3.10 6.94
C LEU A 160 -8.21 3.58 5.51
N ALA A 161 -8.39 2.64 4.58
CA ALA A 161 -8.82 2.93 3.22
C ALA A 161 -10.32 3.31 3.14
N CYS A 162 -11.13 2.91 4.11
CA CYS A 162 -12.52 3.35 4.23
C CYS A 162 -12.63 4.81 4.69
N ASP A 163 -13.79 5.41 4.47
CA ASP A 163 -14.05 6.81 4.81
C ASP A 163 -14.43 6.98 6.28
N LEU A 164 -15.22 6.04 6.80
CA LEU A 164 -15.73 6.03 8.17
C LEU A 164 -15.71 4.60 8.73
N ALA A 165 -15.68 4.46 10.05
CA ALA A 165 -15.67 3.17 10.73
C ALA A 165 -16.60 3.13 11.95
N VAL A 166 -17.34 2.02 12.08
CA VAL A 166 -18.12 1.65 13.28
C VAL A 166 -17.60 0.31 13.79
N MET A 167 -17.30 0.24 15.09
CA MET A 167 -16.60 -0.90 15.69
C MET A 167 -17.37 -1.48 16.87
N ALA A 168 -17.37 -2.81 16.99
CA ALA A 168 -17.87 -3.48 18.19
C ALA A 168 -16.93 -3.25 19.38
N ASP A 169 -17.49 -3.01 20.56
CA ASP A 169 -16.77 -2.67 21.79
C ASP A 169 -15.85 -3.76 22.34
N ASP A 170 -16.16 -5.03 22.05
CA ASP A 170 -15.41 -6.21 22.45
C ASP A 170 -14.30 -6.61 21.45
N THR A 171 -13.82 -5.67 20.63
CA THR A 171 -12.82 -5.90 19.58
C THR A 171 -11.59 -5.01 19.73
N TYR A 172 -10.57 -5.26 18.91
CA TYR A 172 -9.31 -4.49 18.93
C TYR A 172 -8.72 -4.30 17.53
N ILE A 173 -7.87 -3.27 17.41
CA ILE A 173 -7.04 -3.01 16.24
C ILE A 173 -5.57 -3.27 16.60
N ARG A 174 -4.81 -3.85 15.68
CA ARG A 174 -3.39 -4.19 15.90
C ARG A 174 -2.58 -4.17 14.60
N HIS A 175 -1.30 -3.80 14.71
CA HIS A 175 -0.28 -4.17 13.71
C HIS A 175 0.64 -5.25 14.29
N VAL A 176 1.27 -6.03 13.42
CA VAL A 176 2.14 -7.16 13.82
C VAL A 176 3.45 -7.20 13.02
N GLY A 177 3.68 -6.21 12.15
CA GLY A 177 4.72 -6.27 11.12
C GLY A 177 6.11 -6.42 11.75
N PRO A 178 6.59 -5.42 12.51
CA PRO A 178 7.93 -5.44 13.09
C PRO A 178 8.23 -6.67 13.96
N SER A 179 7.23 -7.21 14.66
CA SER A 179 7.40 -8.42 15.47
C SER A 179 7.42 -9.72 14.65
N ARG A 180 7.09 -9.68 13.35
CA ARG A 180 6.89 -10.86 12.49
C ARG A 180 7.67 -10.80 11.17
N GLY A 181 8.69 -9.94 11.08
CA GLY A 181 9.52 -9.80 9.88
C GLY A 181 8.78 -9.15 8.71
N SER A 182 7.87 -8.21 8.97
CA SER A 182 7.16 -7.45 7.94
C SER A 182 7.02 -5.99 8.36
N LEU A 183 6.35 -5.17 7.54
CA LEU A 183 5.95 -3.82 7.93
C LEU A 183 4.61 -3.44 7.28
N PRO A 184 3.85 -2.51 7.88
CA PRO A 184 2.64 -1.99 7.24
C PRO A 184 3.01 -1.15 6.01
N ALA A 185 2.67 -1.66 4.83
CA ALA A 185 3.07 -1.13 3.52
C ALA A 185 1.88 -0.82 2.60
N GLY A 186 0.67 -0.93 3.14
CA GLY A 186 -0.62 -0.60 2.54
C GLY A 186 -1.17 0.76 2.97
N GLY A 187 -0.29 1.72 3.25
CA GLY A 187 -0.67 3.09 3.62
C GLY A 187 -0.79 3.35 5.12
N ALA A 188 -0.83 2.32 5.97
CA ALA A 188 -0.93 2.51 7.43
C ALA A 188 0.23 3.35 8.00
N THR A 189 1.45 3.16 7.52
CA THR A 189 2.63 3.97 7.94
C THR A 189 2.55 5.44 7.53
N GLN A 190 1.67 5.81 6.59
CA GLN A 190 1.44 7.20 6.17
C GLN A 190 0.14 7.79 6.73
N TRP A 191 -0.93 7.00 6.81
CA TRP A 191 -2.26 7.50 7.18
C TRP A 191 -2.49 7.48 8.69
N LEU A 192 -1.92 6.54 9.45
CA LEU A 192 -2.07 6.53 10.91
C LEU A 192 -1.60 7.84 11.58
N PRO A 193 -0.44 8.43 11.22
CA PRO A 193 -0.05 9.72 11.77
C PRO A 193 -1.07 10.84 11.52
N ILE A 194 -1.81 10.79 10.42
CA ILE A 194 -2.88 11.75 10.09
C ILE A 194 -4.12 11.50 10.97
N VAL A 195 -4.43 10.23 11.24
CA VAL A 195 -5.65 9.81 11.95
C VAL A 195 -5.50 9.92 13.47
N VAL A 196 -4.42 9.39 14.05
CA VAL A 196 -4.23 9.30 15.51
C VAL A 196 -3.11 10.18 16.05
N GLY A 197 -2.36 10.86 15.18
CA GLY A 197 -1.16 11.64 15.52
C GLY A 197 0.13 10.81 15.52
N ASP A 198 1.26 11.47 15.25
CA ASP A 198 2.55 10.81 14.98
C ASP A 198 3.04 9.88 16.11
N ARG A 199 3.03 10.34 17.36
CA ARG A 199 3.54 9.54 18.49
C ARG A 199 2.73 8.27 18.73
N ARG A 200 1.40 8.36 18.66
CA ARG A 200 0.50 7.21 18.80
C ARG A 200 0.68 6.24 17.63
N ALA A 201 0.78 6.76 16.40
CA ALA A 201 1.05 5.93 15.21
C ALA A 201 2.37 5.14 15.36
N ARG A 202 3.44 5.78 15.85
CA ARG A 202 4.71 5.10 16.13
C ARG A 202 4.58 4.06 17.23
N GLU A 203 3.86 4.36 18.32
CA GLU A 203 3.62 3.38 19.38
C GLU A 203 2.88 2.15 18.85
N ILE A 204 1.81 2.35 18.08
CA ILE A 204 1.01 1.29 17.47
C ILE A 204 1.87 0.41 16.56
N ILE A 205 2.62 1.02 15.64
CA ILE A 205 3.34 0.30 14.59
C ILE A 205 4.60 -0.36 15.13
N LEU A 206 5.37 0.32 15.99
CA LEU A 206 6.66 -0.19 16.46
C LEU A 206 6.51 -1.20 17.60
N LEU A 207 5.45 -1.11 18.40
CA LEU A 207 5.24 -1.99 19.55
C LEU A 207 4.24 -3.11 19.27
N ASP A 208 3.51 -3.07 18.15
CA ASP A 208 2.54 -4.09 17.74
C ASP A 208 1.51 -4.44 18.84
N ARG A 209 1.13 -3.45 19.65
CA ARG A 209 0.18 -3.64 20.76
C ARG A 209 -1.26 -3.67 20.26
N GLU A 210 -2.10 -4.41 20.98
CA GLU A 210 -3.54 -4.36 20.80
C GLU A 210 -4.07 -3.02 21.33
N VAL A 211 -4.85 -2.35 20.50
CA VAL A 211 -5.55 -1.12 20.84
C VAL A 211 -7.03 -1.43 20.95
N SER A 212 -7.57 -1.29 22.17
CA SER A 212 -8.99 -1.54 22.46
C SER A 212 -9.91 -0.66 21.63
N ALA A 213 -11.15 -1.09 21.40
CA ALA A 213 -12.17 -0.27 20.74
C ALA A 213 -12.33 1.11 21.41
N ALA A 214 -12.38 1.16 22.75
CA ALA A 214 -12.49 2.41 23.50
C ALA A 214 -11.32 3.37 23.22
N THR A 215 -10.09 2.86 23.20
CA THR A 215 -8.90 3.65 22.86
C THR A 215 -8.90 4.06 21.39
N ALA A 216 -9.33 3.20 20.48
CA ALA A 216 -9.46 3.51 19.06
C ALA A 216 -10.45 4.66 18.82
N LEU A 217 -11.56 4.71 19.57
CA LEU A 217 -12.51 5.82 19.55
C LEU A 217 -11.90 7.11 20.11
N ASP A 218 -11.27 7.05 21.29
CA ASP A 218 -10.64 8.20 21.94
C ASP A 218 -9.57 8.86 21.06
N TRP A 219 -8.82 8.05 20.30
CA TRP A 219 -7.78 8.54 19.42
C TRP A 219 -8.28 9.00 18.05
N GLY A 220 -9.59 8.86 17.76
CA GLY A 220 -10.18 9.21 16.47
C GLY A 220 -9.87 8.23 15.34
N TRP A 221 -9.46 7.00 15.67
CA TRP A 221 -9.18 5.95 14.68
C TRP A 221 -10.46 5.35 14.10
N VAL A 222 -11.54 5.33 14.89
CA VAL A 222 -12.88 4.94 14.47
C VAL A 222 -13.89 6.02 14.86
N ASN A 223 -15.02 6.09 14.16
CA ASN A 223 -16.02 7.15 14.38
C ASN A 223 -17.03 6.80 15.47
N ARG A 224 -17.34 5.51 15.63
CA ARG A 224 -18.31 5.00 16.61
C ARG A 224 -17.84 3.67 17.17
N VAL A 225 -18.03 3.48 18.47
CA VAL A 225 -17.92 2.18 19.15
C VAL A 225 -19.23 1.93 19.86
N VAL A 226 -19.80 0.74 19.67
CA VAL A 226 -21.09 0.34 20.23
C VAL A 226 -21.02 -1.10 20.73
N PRO A 227 -21.92 -1.52 21.65
CA PRO A 227 -22.09 -2.93 21.97
C PRO A 227 -22.24 -3.76 20.70
N ARG A 228 -21.62 -4.94 20.65
CA ARG A 228 -21.70 -5.86 19.50
C ARG A 228 -23.13 -6.05 18.97
N SER A 229 -24.10 -6.20 19.85
CA SER A 229 -25.53 -6.37 19.50
C SER A 229 -26.14 -5.17 18.77
N GLU A 230 -25.53 -4.00 18.89
CA GLU A 230 -25.98 -2.73 18.30
C GLU A 230 -25.16 -2.35 17.05
N LEU A 231 -24.12 -3.11 16.70
CA LEU A 231 -23.21 -2.79 15.59
C LEU A 231 -23.96 -2.58 14.26
N ASP A 232 -24.89 -3.47 13.93
CA ASP A 232 -25.65 -3.37 12.68
C ASP A 232 -26.57 -2.14 12.65
N ALA A 233 -27.24 -1.86 13.76
CA ALA A 233 -28.10 -0.68 13.87
C ALA A 233 -27.28 0.61 13.74
N ALA A 234 -26.12 0.70 14.40
CA ALA A 234 -25.25 1.86 14.34
C ALA A 234 -24.65 2.10 12.93
N VAL A 235 -24.36 1.03 12.18
CA VAL A 235 -23.94 1.11 10.77
C VAL A 235 -25.11 1.57 9.89
N ASP A 236 -26.31 1.05 10.12
CA ASP A 236 -27.51 1.43 9.36
C ASP A 236 -27.88 2.90 9.55
N ASP A 237 -27.80 3.39 10.78
CA ASP A 237 -28.00 4.80 11.09
C ASP A 237 -26.99 5.68 10.34
N LEU A 238 -25.70 5.31 10.38
CA LEU A 238 -24.66 6.05 9.66
C LEU A 238 -24.88 6.01 8.13
N CYS A 239 -25.27 4.86 7.59
CA CYS A 239 -25.63 4.73 6.18
C CYS A 239 -26.83 5.61 5.81
N ALA A 240 -27.86 5.67 6.65
CA ALA A 240 -29.03 6.52 6.44
C ALA A 240 -28.66 8.02 6.43
N GLU A 241 -27.79 8.45 7.35
CA GLU A 241 -27.27 9.81 7.38
C GLU A 241 -26.51 10.20 6.11
N LEU A 242 -25.67 9.29 5.59
CA LEU A 242 -24.93 9.48 4.34
C LEU A 242 -25.87 9.53 3.11
N LEU A 243 -26.89 8.66 3.10
CA LEU A 243 -27.89 8.62 2.01
C LEU A 243 -28.79 9.86 1.99
N ALA A 244 -28.87 10.62 3.08
CA ALA A 244 -29.57 11.89 3.14
C ALA A 244 -28.76 13.07 2.55
N LYS A 245 -27.57 12.84 1.99
CA LYS A 245 -26.71 13.87 1.37
C LYS A 245 -26.82 13.86 -0.15
N MET A 246 -26.40 14.96 -0.78
CA MET A 246 -26.36 15.06 -2.25
C MET A 246 -25.23 14.19 -2.81
N PRO A 247 -25.51 13.19 -3.67
CA PRO A 247 -24.53 12.15 -4.04
C PRO A 247 -23.32 12.70 -4.80
N GLU A 248 -23.53 13.63 -5.74
CA GLU A 248 -22.43 14.22 -6.51
C GLU A 248 -21.51 15.09 -5.66
N ILE A 249 -22.10 15.83 -4.72
CA ILE A 249 -21.34 16.67 -3.79
C ILE A 249 -20.55 15.80 -2.82
N VAL A 250 -21.15 14.74 -2.27
CA VAL A 250 -20.43 13.78 -1.41
C VAL A 250 -19.23 13.16 -2.12
N ARG A 251 -19.40 12.75 -3.38
CA ARG A 251 -18.30 12.23 -4.20
C ARG A 251 -17.15 13.24 -4.33
N ALA A 252 -17.47 14.50 -4.65
CA ALA A 252 -16.48 15.55 -4.77
C ALA A 252 -15.82 15.87 -3.43
N THR A 253 -16.60 15.96 -2.35
CA THR A 253 -16.11 16.20 -0.99
C THR A 253 -15.14 15.10 -0.54
N LYS A 254 -15.48 13.84 -0.75
CA LYS A 254 -14.59 12.70 -0.48
C LYS A 254 -13.24 12.85 -1.20
N ALA A 255 -13.27 13.10 -2.51
CA ALA A 255 -12.05 13.28 -3.29
C ALA A 255 -11.18 14.44 -2.79
N GLN A 256 -11.78 15.53 -2.28
CA GLN A 256 -11.02 16.63 -1.69
C GLN A 256 -10.44 16.29 -0.31
N LEU A 257 -11.15 15.50 0.52
CA LEU A 257 -10.66 15.05 1.82
C LEU A 257 -9.48 14.07 1.69
N ASP A 258 -9.43 13.30 0.61
CA ASP A 258 -8.38 12.32 0.35
C ASP A 258 -7.01 12.94 -0.01
N PHE A 259 -6.92 14.26 -0.21
CA PHE A 259 -5.70 14.96 -0.65
C PHE A 259 -4.41 14.48 0.06
N TRP A 260 -4.41 14.44 1.40
CA TRP A 260 -3.22 14.03 2.16
C TRP A 260 -2.93 12.54 2.03
N LYS A 261 -3.97 11.70 2.03
CA LYS A 261 -3.83 10.26 1.86
C LYS A 261 -3.31 9.92 0.45
N ASP A 262 -3.76 10.66 -0.58
CA ASP A 262 -3.34 10.51 -1.98
C ASP A 262 -1.91 10.97 -2.20
N LEU A 263 -1.55 12.14 -1.64
CA LEU A 263 -0.19 12.65 -1.69
C LEU A 263 0.78 11.63 -1.09
N SER A 264 0.49 11.12 0.11
CA SER A 264 1.37 10.15 0.75
C SER A 264 1.38 8.81 0.02
N TRP A 265 0.22 8.30 -0.41
CA TRP A 265 0.11 7.02 -1.14
C TRP A 265 0.93 7.01 -2.43
N SER A 266 0.76 8.04 -3.26
CA SER A 266 1.42 8.14 -4.57
C SER A 266 2.95 8.17 -4.48
N LEU A 267 3.50 8.65 -3.35
CA LEU A 267 4.92 8.74 -3.07
C LEU A 267 5.50 7.46 -2.44
N THR A 268 4.71 6.70 -1.68
CA THR A 268 5.24 5.58 -0.88
C THR A 268 4.92 4.20 -1.45
N ILE A 269 3.76 4.01 -2.06
CA ILE A 269 3.24 2.65 -2.31
C ILE A 269 4.10 1.80 -3.23
N ARG A 270 4.69 2.41 -4.27
CA ARG A 270 5.55 1.70 -5.23
C ARG A 270 6.85 1.23 -4.58
N HIS A 271 7.49 2.12 -3.81
CA HIS A 271 8.71 1.76 -3.07
C HIS A 271 8.40 0.74 -1.96
N ALA A 272 7.24 0.82 -1.31
CA ALA A 272 6.81 -0.16 -0.31
C ALA A 272 6.66 -1.56 -0.91
N ARG A 273 6.03 -1.68 -2.08
CA ARG A 273 5.93 -2.95 -2.82
C ARG A 273 7.30 -3.52 -3.17
N ASP A 274 8.18 -2.69 -3.72
CA ASP A 274 9.52 -3.13 -4.14
C ASP A 274 10.37 -3.53 -2.92
N TRP A 275 10.26 -2.79 -1.81
CA TRP A 275 10.96 -3.13 -0.56
C TRP A 275 10.50 -4.47 0.02
N LEU A 276 9.19 -4.69 0.13
CA LEU A 276 8.63 -5.97 0.62
C LEU A 276 9.06 -7.14 -0.25
N THR A 277 9.08 -6.93 -1.57
CA THR A 277 9.57 -7.92 -2.54
C THR A 277 11.02 -8.28 -2.28
N LEU A 278 11.91 -7.27 -2.16
CA LEU A 278 13.34 -7.50 -1.93
C LEU A 278 13.60 -8.15 -0.57
N HIS A 279 12.81 -7.82 0.46
CA HIS A 279 12.97 -8.35 1.81
C HIS A 279 12.31 -9.71 2.02
N ALA A 280 11.46 -10.18 1.12
CA ALA A 280 10.70 -11.42 1.23
C ALA A 280 11.56 -12.63 1.66
N GLY A 281 12.77 -12.74 1.12
CA GLY A 281 13.69 -13.85 1.40
C GLY A 281 14.61 -13.64 2.61
N SER A 282 14.49 -12.52 3.32
CA SER A 282 15.39 -12.14 4.43
C SER A 282 15.26 -13.06 5.65
N ALA A 283 16.28 -13.03 6.51
CA ALA A 283 16.29 -13.80 7.75
C ALA A 283 15.10 -13.45 8.67
N GLU A 284 14.74 -12.17 8.75
CA GLU A 284 13.61 -11.72 9.57
C GLU A 284 12.27 -12.28 9.09
N VAL A 285 12.00 -12.25 7.78
CA VAL A 285 10.76 -12.80 7.21
C VAL A 285 10.72 -14.32 7.41
N ARG A 286 11.82 -15.02 7.13
CA ARG A 286 11.91 -16.49 7.29
C ARG A 286 11.65 -16.91 8.73
N GLU A 287 12.26 -16.21 9.69
CA GLU A 287 12.04 -16.46 11.11
C GLU A 287 10.60 -16.14 11.54
N GLY A 288 10.04 -15.02 11.08
CA GLY A 288 8.66 -14.63 11.37
C GLY A 288 7.63 -15.67 10.92
N LEU A 289 7.77 -16.16 9.68
CA LEU A 289 6.91 -17.21 9.12
C LEU A 289 7.14 -18.57 9.80
N ALA A 290 8.39 -18.96 10.04
CA ALA A 290 8.71 -20.20 10.75
C ALA A 290 8.14 -20.21 12.16
N ALA A 291 8.32 -19.12 12.93
CA ALA A 291 7.79 -18.99 14.27
C ALA A 291 6.25 -19.07 14.30
N PHE A 292 5.58 -18.47 13.31
CA PHE A 292 4.12 -18.57 13.17
C PHE A 292 3.67 -20.01 12.89
N ARG A 293 4.27 -20.67 11.89
CA ARG A 293 3.95 -22.05 11.50
C ARG A 293 4.19 -23.02 12.66
N ASP A 294 5.33 -22.88 13.32
CA ASP A 294 5.77 -23.77 14.41
C ASP A 294 5.12 -23.39 15.76
N LYS A 295 4.26 -22.35 15.79
CA LYS A 295 3.55 -21.82 16.97
C LYS A 295 4.49 -21.52 18.15
N ARG A 296 5.65 -20.95 17.86
CA ARG A 296 6.67 -20.56 18.84
C ARG A 296 6.91 -19.05 18.85
N PRO A 297 7.52 -18.49 19.90
CA PRO A 297 8.02 -17.12 19.87
C PRO A 297 9.09 -16.93 18.77
N VAL A 298 9.19 -15.71 18.27
CA VAL A 298 10.27 -15.28 17.36
C VAL A 298 11.58 -15.19 18.14
N ASP A 299 12.64 -15.74 17.57
CA ASP A 299 14.01 -15.64 18.12
C ASP A 299 14.67 -14.32 17.71
N HIS A 300 14.25 -13.23 18.37
CA HIS A 300 14.80 -11.91 18.13
C HIS A 300 16.29 -11.81 18.48
N GLU A 301 16.76 -12.55 19.48
CA GLU A 301 18.16 -12.49 19.90
C GLU A 301 19.07 -13.22 18.91
N GLY A 302 18.65 -14.41 18.44
CA GLY A 302 19.35 -15.11 17.37
C GLY A 302 19.42 -14.30 16.07
N LEU A 303 18.35 -13.59 15.71
CA LEU A 303 18.36 -12.66 14.57
C LEU A 303 19.39 -11.53 14.76
N ARG A 304 19.40 -10.87 15.92
CA ARG A 304 20.37 -9.79 16.20
C ARG A 304 21.81 -10.31 16.19
N ALA A 305 22.05 -11.47 16.79
CA ALA A 305 23.37 -12.09 16.78
C ALA A 305 23.84 -12.42 15.36
N THR A 306 22.95 -12.93 14.51
CA THR A 306 23.24 -13.22 13.10
C THR A 306 23.57 -11.94 12.33
N LEU A 307 22.77 -10.87 12.52
CA LEU A 307 22.98 -9.58 11.86
C LEU A 307 24.23 -8.84 12.36
N ALA A 308 24.62 -9.06 13.61
CA ALA A 308 25.85 -8.50 14.20
C ALA A 308 27.12 -9.29 13.81
N SER A 309 26.96 -10.51 13.27
CA SER A 309 28.09 -11.33 12.86
C SER A 309 28.67 -10.81 11.55
N PRO A 310 30.02 -10.64 11.45
CA PRO A 310 30.64 -10.19 10.22
C PRO A 310 30.34 -11.15 9.08
N ALA A 311 30.21 -10.62 7.87
CA ALA A 311 30.02 -11.45 6.67
C ALA A 311 31.15 -12.50 6.59
N PRO A 312 30.92 -13.69 6.00
CA PRO A 312 31.94 -14.74 5.92
C PRO A 312 33.29 -14.26 5.39
N ASP A 313 33.28 -13.32 4.44
CA ASP A 313 34.47 -12.70 3.85
C ASP A 313 35.17 -11.69 4.78
N GLU A 314 34.40 -11.00 5.63
CA GLU A 314 34.93 -10.08 6.66
C GLU A 314 35.47 -10.84 7.87
N ALA A 315 34.83 -11.93 8.28
CA ALA A 315 35.35 -12.84 9.30
C ALA A 315 36.68 -13.48 8.84
N ALA A 316 36.78 -13.83 7.55
CA ALA A 316 38.01 -14.29 6.92
C ALA A 316 39.07 -13.18 6.73
N ALA A 317 38.69 -11.90 6.74
CA ALA A 317 39.61 -10.76 6.70
C ALA A 317 40.08 -10.33 8.11
N ALA A 318 39.18 -10.37 9.11
CA ALA A 318 39.47 -10.09 10.51
C ALA A 318 40.42 -11.15 11.11
N SER A 319 40.17 -12.43 10.81
CA SER A 319 41.07 -13.53 11.21
C SER A 319 42.45 -13.48 10.54
N ARG A 320 42.59 -12.81 9.39
CA ARG A 320 43.92 -12.51 8.79
C ARG A 320 44.65 -11.36 9.49
N HIS A 321 43.94 -10.53 10.25
CA HIS A 321 44.50 -9.40 10.99
C HIS A 321 44.84 -9.73 12.45
N GLU A 322 44.16 -10.69 13.09
CA GLU A 322 44.42 -11.08 14.49
C GLU A 322 45.73 -11.87 14.71
N GLY A 323 46.39 -12.32 13.63
CA GLY A 323 47.69 -13.00 13.69
C GLY A 323 48.89 -12.14 13.25
N ARG A 324 48.67 -10.88 12.88
CA ARG A 324 49.77 -9.96 12.57
C ARG A 324 50.02 -9.09 13.79
N GLU A 325 51.12 -9.37 14.52
CA GLU A 325 51.82 -8.30 15.22
C GLU A 325 51.93 -7.11 14.25
N PRO A 326 51.93 -5.84 14.73
CA PRO A 326 52.18 -4.71 13.86
C PRO A 326 53.54 -4.93 13.23
N HIS A 327 53.55 -5.51 12.03
CA HIS A 327 54.72 -5.63 11.23
C HIS A 327 55.11 -4.19 10.96
N HIS A 328 56.10 -3.71 11.74
CA HIS A 328 57.16 -2.90 11.20
C HIS A 328 57.36 -3.41 9.77
N LEU A 329 56.97 -2.59 8.80
CA LEU A 329 57.00 -2.94 7.38
C LEU A 329 58.44 -3.34 7.07
N ASP A 330 58.69 -4.65 7.16
CA ASP A 330 59.95 -5.24 6.74
C ASP A 330 60.04 -4.97 5.24
N ALA A 331 61.15 -4.35 4.88
CA ALA A 331 61.43 -3.74 3.60
C ALA A 331 61.74 -4.79 2.52
N SER A 332 61.00 -5.90 2.49
CA SER A 332 61.33 -7.06 1.65
C SER A 332 60.38 -7.28 0.47
N HIS A 333 59.34 -6.45 0.27
CA HIS A 333 58.66 -6.36 -1.02
C HIS A 333 59.36 -5.32 -1.91
N ALA A 334 60.63 -5.58 -2.21
CA ALA A 334 61.34 -4.96 -3.31
C ALA A 334 60.77 -5.54 -4.62
N SER A 335 59.60 -5.06 -5.03
CA SER A 335 59.20 -5.11 -6.43
C SER A 335 60.33 -4.52 -7.27
N HIS A 336 60.78 -5.26 -8.28
CA HIS A 336 61.79 -4.90 -9.27
C HIS A 336 61.92 -3.38 -9.49
N ARG A 337 62.84 -2.74 -8.77
CA ARG A 337 63.17 -1.33 -8.98
C ARG A 337 64.05 -1.24 -10.21
N GLN A 338 63.53 -0.69 -11.30
CA GLN A 338 64.40 -0.30 -12.40
C GLN A 338 65.00 1.08 -12.12
N PRO A 339 66.28 1.31 -12.44
CA PRO A 339 66.88 2.63 -12.32
C PRO A 339 66.09 3.63 -13.19
N GLY A 340 65.40 4.59 -12.57
CA GLY A 340 64.60 5.61 -13.26
C GLY A 340 63.14 5.73 -12.80
N ASP A 341 62.64 4.77 -12.03
CA ASP A 341 61.25 4.78 -11.55
C ASP A 341 60.98 5.87 -10.51
N ARG A 342 60.08 6.82 -10.82
CA ARG A 342 59.57 7.79 -9.82
C ARG A 342 58.69 7.06 -8.80
N HIS A 343 58.96 7.27 -7.52
CA HIS A 343 58.17 6.74 -6.42
C HIS A 343 57.58 7.88 -5.59
N CYS A 344 56.46 7.64 -4.91
CA CYS A 344 55.83 8.63 -4.06
C CYS A 344 56.77 9.03 -2.90
N PRO A 345 57.09 10.31 -2.69
CA PRO A 345 57.97 10.73 -1.60
C PRO A 345 57.31 10.62 -0.22
N PHE A 346 55.99 10.46 -0.16
CA PHE A 346 55.24 10.35 1.09
C PHE A 346 55.08 8.91 1.58
N CYS A 347 54.80 7.98 0.67
CA CYS A 347 54.52 6.58 1.04
C CYS A 347 55.49 5.56 0.43
N GLY A 348 56.45 6.01 -0.39
CA GLY A 348 57.47 5.16 -1.01
C GLY A 348 56.94 4.21 -2.11
N ARG A 349 55.65 4.24 -2.44
CA ARG A 349 55.04 3.35 -3.45
C ARG A 349 55.21 3.90 -4.87
N GLY A 350 55.45 3.02 -5.81
CA GLY A 350 55.65 3.31 -7.23
C GLY A 350 55.83 2.04 -8.06
N PRO A 351 56.18 2.15 -9.36
CA PRO A 351 56.43 3.40 -10.08
C PRO A 351 55.16 4.25 -10.28
N LEU A 352 55.30 5.57 -10.18
CA LEU A 352 54.27 6.55 -10.52
C LEU A 352 54.43 6.99 -11.98
N PRO A 353 53.33 7.13 -12.75
CA PRO A 353 53.36 7.75 -14.07
C PRO A 353 53.96 9.17 -14.03
N PRO A 354 54.67 9.62 -15.10
CA PRO A 354 55.40 10.89 -15.13
C PRO A 354 54.58 12.14 -14.77
N ASP A 355 53.27 12.13 -15.05
CA ASP A 355 52.34 13.26 -14.87
C ASP A 355 51.40 13.10 -13.67
N THR A 356 51.78 12.26 -12.70
CA THR A 356 50.93 11.97 -11.53
C THR A 356 50.83 13.17 -10.60
N VAL A 357 49.67 13.85 -10.59
CA VAL A 357 49.41 14.98 -9.67
C VAL A 357 49.18 14.50 -8.23
N TYR A 358 48.56 13.33 -8.05
CA TYR A 358 48.27 12.73 -6.74
C TYR A 358 48.62 11.25 -6.70
N CYS A 359 49.21 10.77 -5.61
CA CYS A 359 49.49 9.35 -5.44
C CYS A 359 48.17 8.56 -5.29
N GLY A 360 47.90 7.63 -6.21
CA GLY A 360 46.72 6.75 -6.14
C GLY A 360 46.67 5.82 -4.91
N TYR A 361 47.76 5.71 -4.13
CA TYR A 361 47.80 4.90 -2.92
C TYR A 361 47.52 5.70 -1.64
N CYS A 362 48.09 6.89 -1.48
CA CYS A 362 47.98 7.67 -0.24
C CYS A 362 47.28 9.04 -0.41
N GLY A 363 46.89 9.41 -1.62
CA GLY A 363 46.18 10.65 -1.94
C GLY A 363 47.00 11.93 -1.78
N LYS A 364 48.31 11.86 -1.50
CA LYS A 364 49.16 13.04 -1.33
C LYS A 364 49.56 13.64 -2.69
N PRO A 365 49.57 14.98 -2.82
CA PRO A 365 50.00 15.65 -4.05
C PRO A 365 51.49 15.39 -4.30
N GLN A 366 51.86 15.05 -5.53
CA GLN A 366 53.28 14.94 -5.91
C GLN A 366 53.77 16.35 -6.22
N LEU A 367 54.56 16.93 -5.31
CA LEU A 367 55.06 18.30 -5.46
C LEU A 367 56.11 18.34 -6.59
N GLY A 368 55.81 19.08 -7.67
CA GLY A 368 56.64 19.22 -8.86
C GLY A 368 56.11 18.39 -10.05
N ALA A 369 55.11 18.94 -10.75
CA ALA A 369 54.83 18.56 -12.13
C ALA A 369 55.89 19.17 -13.04
#